data_AF-A0A966NYE5-F1
#
_entry.id   AF-A0A966NYE5-F1
#
_cell.length_a   1.000
_cell.length_b   1.000
_cell.length_c   1.000
_cell.angle_alpha   90.00
_cell.angle_beta   90.00
_cell.angle_gamma   90.00
#
_symmetry.space_group_name_H-M   'P 1'
#
loop_
_entity.id
_entity.type
_entity.pdbx_description
1 polymer ?
#
loop_
_entity_poly.entity_id
_entity_poly.type
_entity_poly.pdbx_seq_one_letter_code
_entity_poly.pdbx_strand_id
1 'polypeptide(L)'
;MTSFPEPSALLPHRPPFLFVDAITSLDPGVSATATWTLTGKEWFFEGHFPGRPTLPGVLMCEAIAQTGALAILADDRYKGKLPLFGGLDGARFRRQAGPGDTLTLEATMGKM
;
A
#
# COMPACT_ATOMS: atom_id res chain seq x y z
N MET A 1 19.66 8.78 -9.42
CA MET A 1 18.52 8.14 -8.73
C MET A 1 17.41 8.03 -9.76
N THR A 2 17.08 6.81 -10.17
CA THR A 2 15.92 6.58 -11.04
C THR A 2 14.68 6.97 -10.25
N SER A 3 13.98 8.02 -10.67
CA SER A 3 12.69 8.35 -10.10
C SER A 3 11.70 7.30 -10.58
N PHE A 4 11.11 6.53 -9.67
CA PHE A 4 9.96 5.70 -9.99
C PHE A 4 8.76 6.60 -10.32
N PRO A 5 7.78 6.11 -11.10
CA PRO A 5 6.55 6.86 -11.31
C PRO A 5 5.78 7.04 -10.00
N GLU A 6 4.92 8.05 -9.96
CA GLU A 6 3.94 8.21 -8.90
C GLU A 6 3.06 6.95 -8.78
N PRO A 7 2.75 6.46 -7.57
CA PRO A 7 1.88 5.29 -7.40
C PRO A 7 0.55 5.41 -8.14
N SER A 8 -0.02 6.62 -8.20
CA SER A 8 -1.29 6.91 -8.89
C SER A 8 -1.25 6.78 -10.42
N ALA A 9 -0.05 6.72 -11.02
CA ALA A 9 0.15 6.47 -12.45
C ALA A 9 0.03 4.98 -12.81
N LEU A 10 0.29 4.08 -11.85
CA LEU A 10 0.15 2.63 -12.01
C LEU A 10 -1.14 2.10 -11.38
N LEU A 11 -1.50 2.61 -10.21
CA LEU A 11 -2.68 2.18 -9.47
C LEU A 11 -3.94 2.93 -9.90
N PRO A 12 -5.10 2.26 -9.99
CA PRO A 12 -6.39 2.92 -10.22
C PRO A 12 -6.93 3.65 -8.98
N HIS A 13 -6.40 3.35 -7.78
CA HIS A 13 -6.81 3.96 -6.51
C HIS A 13 -6.58 5.47 -6.49
N ARG A 14 -7.45 6.21 -5.81
CA ARG A 14 -7.38 7.67 -5.65
C ARG A 14 -7.70 8.06 -4.21
N PRO A 15 -7.36 9.29 -3.77
CA PRO A 15 -7.82 9.78 -2.47
C PRO A 15 -9.33 9.60 -2.29
N PRO A 16 -9.80 9.17 -1.11
CA PRO A 16 -9.02 8.97 0.11
C PRO A 16 -8.59 7.50 0.37
N PHE A 17 -8.45 6.68 -0.69
CA PHE A 17 -8.18 5.24 -0.60
C PHE A 17 -6.91 4.80 -1.36
N LEU A 18 -6.01 5.74 -1.66
CA LEU A 18 -4.65 5.46 -2.11
C LEU A 18 -3.71 5.64 -0.90
N PHE A 19 -3.04 4.56 -0.49
CA PHE A 19 -2.26 4.52 0.75
C PHE A 19 -0.76 4.33 0.51
N VAL A 20 -0.28 4.62 -0.69
CA VAL A 20 1.12 4.50 -1.05
C VAL A 20 1.59 5.86 -1.55
N ASP A 21 2.63 6.40 -0.91
CA ASP A 21 3.16 7.72 -1.24
C ASP A 21 4.23 7.64 -2.33
N ALA A 22 5.17 6.69 -2.19
CA ALA A 22 6.30 6.56 -3.10
C ALA A 22 6.73 5.11 -3.27
N ILE A 23 7.20 4.78 -4.47
CA ILE A 23 7.83 3.51 -4.79
C ILE A 23 9.33 3.63 -4.52
N THR A 24 9.90 2.68 -3.80
CA THR A 24 11.34 2.64 -3.48
C THR A 24 12.08 1.48 -4.15
N SER A 25 11.35 0.44 -4.59
CA SER A 25 11.85 -0.64 -5.44
C SER A 25 10.70 -1.21 -6.27
N LEU A 26 10.97 -1.62 -7.50
CA LEU A 26 9.96 -2.22 -8.40
C LEU A 26 10.63 -3.19 -9.38
N ASP A 27 10.22 -4.46 -9.30
CA ASP A 27 10.54 -5.51 -10.27
C ASP A 27 9.21 -6.02 -10.89
N PRO A 28 8.89 -5.64 -12.14
CA PRO A 28 7.61 -5.94 -12.77
C PRO A 28 7.24 -7.43 -12.72
N GLY A 29 6.07 -7.73 -12.17
CA GLY A 29 5.57 -9.09 -11.99
C GLY A 29 6.25 -9.90 -10.89
N VAL A 30 7.24 -9.35 -10.17
CA VAL A 30 8.02 -10.09 -9.17
C VAL A 30 7.89 -9.48 -7.79
N SER A 31 8.20 -8.20 -7.61
CA SER A 31 8.16 -7.57 -6.28
C SER A 31 8.06 -6.04 -6.35
N ALA A 32 7.61 -5.43 -5.25
CA ALA A 32 7.64 -3.99 -5.06
C ALA A 32 7.87 -3.65 -3.59
N THR A 33 8.58 -2.54 -3.37
CA THR A 33 8.70 -1.88 -2.07
C THR A 33 8.22 -0.45 -2.20
N ALA A 34 7.43 0.00 -1.23
CA ALA A 34 6.87 1.33 -1.21
C ALA A 34 6.79 1.90 0.20
N THR A 35 6.52 3.19 0.32
CA THR A 35 6.39 3.87 1.60
C THR A 35 5.03 4.51 1.78
N TRP A 36 4.54 4.51 3.02
CA TRP A 36 3.37 5.26 3.45
C TRP A 36 3.65 6.00 4.75
N THR A 37 3.61 7.33 4.70
CA THR A 37 3.78 8.22 5.85
C THR A 37 2.42 8.60 6.40
N LEU A 38 2.16 8.23 7.66
CA LEU A 38 0.93 8.59 8.35
C LEU A 38 1.03 10.03 8.84
N THR A 39 0.29 10.93 8.21
CA THR A 39 0.34 12.37 8.52
C THR A 39 -0.47 12.74 9.77
N GLY A 40 -1.43 11.90 10.14
CA GLY A 40 -2.44 12.21 11.16
C GLY A 40 -3.63 13.00 10.62
N LYS A 41 -3.62 13.39 9.33
CA LYS A 41 -4.72 14.08 8.66
C LYS A 41 -5.66 13.13 7.92
N GLU A 42 -5.31 11.85 7.86
CA GLU A 42 -6.12 10.83 7.22
C GLU A 42 -7.47 10.71 7.94
N TRP A 43 -8.54 10.64 7.15
CA TRP A 43 -9.93 10.66 7.61
C TRP A 43 -10.24 9.61 8.69
N PHE A 44 -9.55 8.47 8.68
CA PHE A 44 -9.81 7.40 9.63
C PHE A 44 -9.28 7.68 11.04
N PHE A 45 -8.33 8.61 11.22
CA PHE A 45 -7.77 8.90 12.54
C PHE A 45 -8.74 9.64 13.46
N GLU A 46 -9.70 10.39 12.90
CA GLU A 46 -10.76 11.04 13.69
C GLU A 46 -11.62 10.01 14.43
N GLY A 47 -11.86 8.85 13.80
CA GLY A 47 -12.70 7.78 14.34
C GLY A 47 -11.93 6.61 14.96
N HIS A 48 -10.63 6.47 14.70
CA HIS A 48 -9.86 5.29 15.10
C HIS A 48 -8.53 5.69 15.76
N PHE A 49 -8.52 6.11 17.02
CA PHE A 49 -9.66 6.39 17.89
C PHE A 49 -9.56 7.82 18.44
N PRO A 50 -10.68 8.48 18.79
CA PRO A 50 -10.63 9.79 19.45
C PRO A 50 -9.69 9.77 20.67
N GLY A 51 -8.72 10.69 20.70
CA GLY A 51 -7.69 10.78 21.76
C GLY A 51 -6.57 9.73 21.70
N ARG A 52 -6.66 8.74 20.80
CA ARG A 52 -5.63 7.71 20.58
C ARG A 52 -5.61 7.28 19.10
N PRO A 53 -5.17 8.16 18.17
CA PRO A 53 -5.14 7.86 16.74
C PRO A 53 -4.25 6.65 16.48
N THR A 54 -4.79 5.67 15.76
CA THR A 54 -4.16 4.37 15.48
C THR A 54 -4.53 3.98 14.05
N LEU A 55 -3.59 3.55 13.23
CA LEU A 55 -3.87 3.06 11.88
C LEU A 55 -4.75 1.79 11.98
N PRO A 56 -5.93 1.72 11.33
CA PRO A 56 -6.67 0.48 11.24
C PRO A 56 -5.84 -0.60 10.54
N GLY A 57 -5.67 -1.76 11.18
CA GLY A 57 -4.86 -2.85 10.62
C GLY A 57 -5.31 -3.31 9.23
N VAL A 58 -6.61 -3.22 8.95
CA VAL A 58 -7.16 -3.53 7.61
C VAL A 58 -6.66 -2.59 6.52
N LEU A 59 -6.40 -1.31 6.84
CA LEU A 59 -5.83 -0.37 5.88
C LEU A 59 -4.33 -0.59 5.69
N MET A 60 -3.65 -1.13 6.70
CA MET A 60 -2.27 -1.62 6.53
C MET A 60 -2.24 -2.80 5.54
N CYS A 61 -3.17 -3.75 5.65
CA CYS A 61 -3.29 -4.84 4.69
C CYS A 61 -3.61 -4.34 3.27
N GLU A 62 -4.55 -3.39 3.15
CA GLU A 62 -4.88 -2.77 1.87
C GLU A 62 -3.67 -2.05 1.25
N ALA A 63 -2.90 -1.30 2.04
CA ALA A 63 -1.69 -0.64 1.56
C ALA A 63 -0.65 -1.65 1.03
N ILE A 64 -0.47 -2.79 1.71
CA ILE A 64 0.39 -3.89 1.22
C ILE A 64 -0.16 -4.48 -0.08
N ALA A 65 -1.49 -4.66 -0.19
CA ALA A 65 -2.12 -5.13 -1.43
C ALA A 65 -1.92 -4.15 -2.59
N GLN A 66 -2.01 -2.83 -2.33
CA GLN A 66 -1.67 -1.79 -3.30
C GLN A 66 -0.21 -1.84 -3.72
N THR A 67 0.72 -2.10 -2.78
CA THR A 67 2.13 -2.35 -3.11
C THR A 67 2.30 -3.55 -4.03
N GLY A 68 1.63 -4.68 -3.76
CA GLY A 68 1.63 -5.83 -4.68
C GLY A 68 1.06 -5.50 -6.06
N ALA A 69 -0.01 -4.71 -6.11
CA ALA A 69 -0.60 -4.25 -7.36
C ALA A 69 0.35 -3.37 -8.20
N LEU A 70 1.29 -2.63 -7.58
CA LEU A 70 2.33 -1.92 -8.31
C LEU A 70 3.19 -2.90 -9.14
N ALA A 71 3.64 -4.00 -8.52
CA ALA A 71 4.43 -5.01 -9.20
C ALA A 71 3.65 -5.66 -10.35
N ILE A 72 2.37 -6.01 -10.10
CA ILE A 72 1.51 -6.65 -11.11
C ILE A 72 1.22 -5.71 -12.27
N LEU A 73 0.81 -4.47 -12.02
CA LEU A 73 0.38 -3.54 -13.07
C LEU A 73 1.55 -2.90 -13.84
N ALA A 74 2.76 -2.95 -13.29
CA ALA A 74 3.98 -2.61 -14.02
C ALA A 74 4.35 -3.66 -15.08
N ASP A 75 3.84 -4.88 -14.97
CA ASP A 75 3.98 -5.92 -15.98
C ASP A 75 3.00 -5.68 -17.14
N ASP A 76 3.53 -5.62 -18.37
CA ASP A 76 2.74 -5.36 -19.58
C ASP A 76 1.58 -6.37 -19.78
N ARG A 77 1.69 -7.59 -19.23
CA ARG A 77 0.62 -8.61 -19.27
C ARG A 77 -0.65 -8.18 -18.52
N TYR A 78 -0.51 -7.30 -17.52
CA TYR A 78 -1.60 -6.88 -16.65
C TYR A 78 -1.85 -5.37 -16.66
N LYS A 79 -1.04 -4.60 -17.39
CA LYS A 79 -1.20 -3.16 -17.56
C LYS A 79 -2.63 -2.78 -17.93
N GLY A 80 -3.19 -1.80 -17.21
CA GLY A 80 -4.54 -1.29 -17.42
C GLY A 80 -5.68 -2.18 -16.90
N LYS A 81 -5.38 -3.33 -16.28
CA LYS A 81 -6.39 -4.15 -15.61
C LYS A 81 -6.71 -3.61 -14.22
N LEU A 82 -7.88 -3.97 -13.70
CA LEU A 82 -8.27 -3.69 -12.32
C LEU A 82 -7.83 -4.86 -11.43
N PRO A 83 -6.84 -4.68 -10.53
CA PRO A 83 -6.48 -5.72 -9.57
C PRO A 83 -7.59 -5.83 -8.53
N LEU A 84 -8.04 -7.06 -8.25
CA LEU A 84 -9.01 -7.35 -7.20
C LEU A 84 -8.34 -8.20 -6.13
N PHE A 85 -8.51 -7.79 -4.87
CA PHE A 85 -7.94 -8.50 -3.74
C PHE A 85 -8.88 -9.63 -3.28
N GLY A 86 -8.57 -10.86 -3.70
CA GLY A 86 -9.48 -12.01 -3.56
C GLY A 86 -9.52 -12.64 -2.16
N GLY A 87 -8.53 -12.39 -1.31
CA GLY A 87 -8.48 -12.96 0.04
C GLY A 87 -7.17 -12.65 0.75
N LEU A 88 -7.20 -12.83 2.07
CA LEU A 88 -6.07 -12.62 2.97
C LEU A 88 -6.00 -13.80 3.93
N ASP A 89 -4.81 -14.41 4.06
CA ASP A 89 -4.54 -15.47 5.02
C ASP A 89 -3.35 -15.12 5.91
N GLY A 90 -3.38 -15.55 7.17
CA GLY A 90 -2.24 -15.45 8.08
C GLY A 90 -1.81 -14.04 8.51
N ALA A 91 -2.65 -13.01 8.37
CA ALA A 91 -2.31 -11.65 8.78
C ALA A 91 -2.06 -11.54 10.29
N ARG A 92 -0.95 -10.88 10.68
CA ARG A 92 -0.56 -10.67 12.08
C ARG A 92 -0.09 -9.24 12.31
N PHE A 93 -0.70 -8.57 13.28
CA PHE A 93 -0.34 -7.20 13.68
C PHE A 93 0.45 -7.24 14.98
N ARG A 94 1.70 -6.75 14.95
CA ARG A 94 2.62 -6.84 16.09
C ARG A 94 2.79 -5.52 16.84
N ARG A 95 2.65 -4.38 16.16
CA ARG A 95 2.86 -3.04 16.71
C ARG A 95 1.77 -2.11 16.18
N GLN A 96 1.30 -1.21 17.03
CA GLN A 96 0.43 -0.10 16.62
C GLN A 96 1.25 0.88 15.78
N ALA A 97 0.67 1.36 14.68
CA ALA A 97 1.20 2.47 13.90
C ALA A 97 0.25 3.66 14.02
N GLY A 98 0.76 4.88 13.97
CA GLY A 98 -0.04 6.10 14.13
C GLY A 98 0.60 7.31 13.47
N PRO A 99 0.05 8.52 13.72
CA PRO A 99 0.56 9.75 13.14
C PRO A 99 2.06 9.94 13.39
N GLY A 100 2.80 10.30 12.34
CA GLY A 100 4.25 10.47 12.35
C GLY A 100 5.04 9.23 11.94
N ASP A 101 4.44 8.03 11.95
CA ASP A 101 5.12 6.82 11.48
C ASP A 101 5.23 6.79 9.96
N THR A 102 6.36 6.27 9.46
CA THR A 102 6.53 5.86 8.06
C THR A 102 6.58 4.35 7.97
N LEU A 103 5.66 3.78 7.21
CA LEU A 103 5.59 2.35 6.94
C LEU A 103 6.41 2.05 5.69
N THR A 104 7.30 1.08 5.79
CA THR A 104 7.84 0.38 4.62
C THR A 104 6.93 -0.79 4.31
N LEU A 105 6.40 -0.81 3.09
CA LEU A 105 5.48 -1.81 2.57
C LEU A 105 6.22 -2.66 1.54
N GLU A 106 6.24 -3.97 1.72
CA GLU A 106 6.94 -4.91 0.85
C GLU A 106 5.99 -6.00 0.37
N ALA A 107 6.00 -6.26 -0.93
CA ALA A 107 5.24 -7.33 -1.54
C ALA A 107 6.12 -8.11 -2.51
N THR A 108 6.05 -9.44 -2.43
CA THR A 108 6.68 -10.35 -3.39
C THR A 108 5.60 -11.27 -3.94
N MET A 109 5.58 -11.42 -5.26
CA MET A 109 4.65 -12.30 -5.94
C MET A 109 5.04 -13.75 -5.68
N GLY A 110 4.11 -14.49 -5.08
CA GLY A 110 4.20 -15.95 -4.99
C GLY A 110 4.03 -16.60 -6.37
N LYS A 111 3.77 -17.91 -6.38
CA LYS A 111 3.39 -18.59 -7.61
C LYS A 111 2.06 -18.02 -8.09
N MET A 112 2.11 -17.25 -9.19
CA MET A 112 0.94 -16.85 -9.97
C MET A 112 0.42 -18.02 -10.81
#